data_AF-A0A949UR21-F1
#
_entry.id   AF-A0A949UR21-F1
#
_cell.length_a   1.000
_cell.length_b   1.000
_cell.length_c   1.000
_cell.angle_alpha   90.00
_cell.angle_beta   90.00
_cell.angle_gamma   90.00
#
_symmetry.space_group_name_H-M   'P 1'
#
loop_
_entity.id
_entity.type
_entity.pdbx_description
1 polymer ?
#
loop_
_entity_poly.entity_id
_entity_poly.type
_entity_poly.pdbx_seq_one_letter_code
_entity_poly.pdbx_strand_id
1 'polypeptide(L)'
;GHHHVGHIGILGVDKKGTEYYQVTLGGSADEFTAVGKIVGRAFTEHEIVDAIETIVEVYLDLRESADERFLDAYRRVGIAPFKEKLYADN
;
A
#
# COMPACT_ATOMS: atom_id res chain seq x y z
N GLY A 1 19.84 -1.18 -6.10
CA GLY A 1 18.45 -0.83 -6.43
C GLY A 1 17.57 -2.05 -6.25
N HIS A 2 16.67 -2.01 -5.26
CA HIS A 2 15.68 -3.06 -4.96
C HIS A 2 14.38 -2.43 -4.37
N HIS A 3 14.00 -1.23 -4.82
CA HIS A 3 12.89 -0.46 -4.22
C HIS A 3 11.47 -0.97 -4.56
N HIS A 4 11.33 -2.02 -5.39
CA HIS A 4 10.02 -2.48 -5.89
C HIS A 4 9.49 -3.75 -5.21
N VAL A 5 10.08 -4.15 -4.08
CA VAL A 5 9.86 -5.48 -3.51
C VAL A 5 9.51 -5.48 -2.02
N GLY A 6 8.88 -4.38 -1.57
CA GLY A 6 8.19 -4.33 -0.28
C GLY A 6 6.71 -4.67 -0.44
N HIS A 7 6.11 -5.29 0.58
CA HIS A 7 4.66 -5.54 0.60
C HIS A 7 3.84 -4.26 0.47
N ILE A 8 4.39 -3.15 1.01
CA ILE A 8 3.94 -1.78 0.80
C ILE A 8 5.13 -1.03 0.18
N GLY A 9 5.00 -0.60 -1.07
CA GLY A 9 6.02 0.17 -1.78
C GLY A 9 5.63 1.63 -1.90
N ILE A 10 6.58 2.54 -1.66
CA ILE A 10 6.41 3.98 -1.81
C ILE A 10 7.38 4.47 -2.90
N LEU A 11 6.86 5.17 -3.90
CA LEU A 11 7.63 5.77 -4.98
C LEU A 11 7.45 7.29 -4.96
N GLY A 12 8.53 8.03 -4.80
CA GLY A 12 8.53 9.49 -4.97
C GLY A 12 8.35 9.86 -6.45
N VAL A 13 7.46 10.81 -6.72
CA VAL A 13 7.12 11.33 -8.05
C VAL A 13 7.18 12.86 -7.98
N ASP A 14 8.07 13.47 -8.77
CA ASP A 14 8.04 14.94 -8.95
C ASP A 14 6.94 15.31 -9.94
N LYS A 15 6.08 16.26 -9.56
CA LYS A 15 5.14 16.89 -10.47
C LYS A 15 5.23 18.40 -10.35
N LYS A 16 5.92 19.00 -11.33
CA LYS A 16 6.10 20.45 -11.46
C LYS A 16 6.81 21.08 -10.25
N GLY A 17 7.80 20.37 -9.68
CA GLY A 17 8.56 20.84 -8.52
C GLY A 17 7.85 20.64 -7.18
N THR A 18 6.76 19.89 -7.16
CA THR A 18 6.11 19.42 -5.93
C THR A 18 6.28 17.91 -5.84
N GLU A 19 6.75 17.43 -4.70
CA GLU A 19 6.94 16.01 -4.43
C GLU A 19 5.60 15.35 -4.08
N TYR A 20 5.33 14.24 -4.74
CA TYR A 20 4.21 13.36 -4.48
C TYR A 20 4.71 11.93 -4.26
N TYR A 21 3.89 11.11 -3.62
CA TYR A 21 4.23 9.74 -3.26
C TYR A 21 3.16 8.79 -3.78
N GLN A 22 3.56 7.83 -4.59
CA GLN A 22 2.69 6.78 -5.07
C GLN A 22 2.88 5.52 -4.25
N VAL A 23 1.76 4.97 -3.76
CA VAL A 23 1.75 3.72 -2.99
C VAL A 23 1.40 2.53 -3.88
N THR A 24 2.11 1.44 -3.66
CA THR A 24 1.86 0.14 -4.27
C THR A 24 1.70 -0.93 -3.20
N LEU A 25 0.78 -1.88 -3.40
CA LEU A 25 0.52 -2.97 -2.44
C LEU A 25 0.64 -4.35 -3.08
N GLY A 26 1.12 -5.31 -2.28
CA GLY A 26 1.24 -6.72 -2.68
C GLY A 26 2.48 -7.05 -3.50
N GLY A 27 3.51 -6.20 -3.43
CA GLY A 27 4.82 -6.53 -3.98
C GLY A 27 5.49 -7.65 -3.17
N SER A 28 6.13 -8.62 -3.82
CA SER A 28 6.90 -9.67 -3.12
C SER A 28 8.13 -10.12 -3.89
N ALA A 29 9.20 -10.45 -3.16
CA ALA A 29 10.47 -11.02 -3.64
C ALA A 29 10.48 -12.55 -3.50
N ASP A 30 9.43 -13.11 -2.90
CA ASP A 30 9.30 -14.54 -2.68
C ASP A 30 9.07 -15.29 -4.00
N GLU A 31 8.89 -16.61 -3.89
CA GLU A 31 8.66 -17.53 -5.01
C GLU A 31 7.45 -17.15 -5.89
N PHE A 32 6.60 -16.22 -5.43
CA PHE A 32 5.51 -15.59 -6.16
C PHE A 32 5.82 -14.11 -6.38
N THR A 33 6.91 -13.85 -7.10
CA THR A 33 7.36 -12.50 -7.45
C THR A 33 6.20 -11.72 -8.08
N ALA A 34 5.70 -10.73 -7.35
CA ALA A 34 4.58 -9.91 -7.76
C ALA A 34 5.00 -8.45 -7.75
N VAL A 35 4.67 -7.73 -8.81
CA VAL A 35 4.81 -6.27 -8.84
C VAL A 35 3.64 -5.69 -8.04
N GLY A 36 3.95 -4.85 -7.06
CA GLY A 36 2.93 -4.17 -6.27
C GLY A 36 1.95 -3.40 -7.15
N LYS A 37 0.66 -3.48 -6.84
CA LYS A 37 -0.40 -2.79 -7.59
C LYS A 37 -0.56 -1.37 -7.06
N ILE A 38 -0.64 -0.39 -7.98
CA ILE A 38 -0.92 1.00 -7.63
C ILE A 38 -2.30 1.10 -7.00
N VAL A 39 -2.36 1.70 -5.81
CA VAL A 39 -3.59 1.81 -5.02
C VAL A 39 -4.52 2.88 -5.60
N GLY A 40 -3.97 4.00 -6.08
CA GLY A 40 -4.73 5.07 -6.71
C GLY A 40 -3.89 6.34 -6.96
N ARG A 41 -4.49 7.51 -6.70
CA ARG A 41 -3.80 8.81 -6.85
C ARG A 41 -2.57 8.89 -5.94
N ALA A 42 -1.58 9.68 -6.35
CA ALA A 42 -0.43 9.97 -5.50
C ALA A 42 -0.84 10.91 -4.36
N PHE A 43 -0.14 10.79 -3.24
CA PHE A 43 -0.32 11.54 -2.00
C PHE A 43 0.74 12.63 -1.88
N THR A 44 0.44 13.73 -1.21
CA THR A 44 1.45 14.71 -0.77
C THR A 44 2.29 14.18 0.39
N GLU A 45 3.33 14.91 0.80
CA GLU A 45 4.17 14.57 1.96
C GLU A 45 3.37 14.42 3.27
N HIS A 46 2.30 15.20 3.45
CA HIS A 46 1.45 15.08 4.63
C HIS A 46 0.50 13.88 4.51
N GLU A 47 -0.14 13.71 3.36
CA GLU A 47 -1.13 12.64 3.17
C GLU A 47 -0.51 11.23 3.14
N ILE A 48 0.77 11.08 2.78
CA ILE A 48 1.40 9.76 2.69
C ILE A 48 1.53 9.11 4.07
N VAL A 49 1.72 9.88 5.14
CA VAL A 49 1.81 9.34 6.50
C VAL A 49 0.46 8.75 6.91
N ASP A 50 -0.61 9.52 6.75
CA ASP A 50 -1.99 9.10 7.06
C ASP A 50 -2.42 7.90 6.19
N ALA A 51 -1.99 7.88 4.93
CA ALA A 51 -2.27 6.76 4.02
C ALA A 51 -1.62 5.46 4.52
N ILE A 52 -0.37 5.51 4.99
CA ILE A 52 0.32 4.33 5.50
C ILE A 52 -0.33 3.83 6.79
N GLU A 53 -0.72 4.74 7.69
CA GLU A 53 -1.47 4.39 8.90
C GLU A 53 -2.78 3.67 8.54
N THR A 54 -3.56 4.24 7.64
CA THR A 54 -4.82 3.64 7.14
C THR A 54 -4.59 2.24 6.55
N ILE A 55 -3.51 2.03 5.79
CA ILE A 55 -3.19 0.71 5.23
C ILE A 55 -2.91 -0.31 6.33
N VAL A 56 -2.18 0.09 7.37
CA VAL A 56 -1.85 -0.79 8.50
C VAL A 56 -3.10 -1.10 9.30
N GLU A 57 -3.96 -0.11 9.58
CA GLU A 57 -5.23 -0.29 10.27
C GLU A 57 -6.14 -1.28 9.53
N VAL A 58 -6.33 -1.08 8.22
CA VAL A 58 -7.14 -2.00 7.38
C VAL A 58 -6.59 -3.42 7.45
N TYR A 59 -5.28 -3.59 7.42
CA TYR A 59 -4.67 -4.91 7.59
C TYR A 59 -4.97 -5.51 8.97
N LEU A 60 -4.82 -4.72 10.04
CA LEU A 60 -5.07 -5.20 11.40
C LEU A 60 -6.54 -5.54 11.65
N ASP A 61 -7.46 -4.86 10.98
CA ASP A 61 -8.91 -5.12 11.04
C ASP A 61 -9.31 -6.37 10.24
N LEU A 62 -8.64 -6.62 9.12
CA LEU A 62 -8.97 -7.72 8.21
C LEU A 62 -8.22 -9.02 8.50
N ARG A 63 -7.12 -8.97 9.27
CA ARG A 63 -6.36 -10.18 9.58
C ARG A 63 -7.19 -11.14 10.44
N GLU A 64 -7.16 -12.42 10.08
CA GLU A 64 -7.91 -13.47 10.77
C GLU A 64 -7.20 -13.94 12.05
N SER A 65 -5.90 -13.69 12.18
CA SER A 65 -5.12 -14.01 13.36
C SER A 65 -3.93 -13.08 13.54
N ALA A 66 -3.29 -13.13 14.72
CA ALA A 66 -2.06 -12.40 14.97
C ALA A 66 -0.87 -12.90 14.14
N ASP A 67 -0.93 -14.15 13.65
CA ASP A 67 0.12 -14.80 12.87
C ASP A 67 -0.05 -14.60 11.35
N GLU A 68 -1.22 -14.16 10.89
CA GLU A 68 -1.44 -13.83 9.48
C GLU A 68 -0.63 -12.59 9.11
N ARG A 69 0.26 -12.71 8.11
CA ARG A 69 1.09 -11.60 7.63
C ARG A 69 0.31 -10.70 6.69
N PHE A 70 0.74 -9.44 6.57
CA PHE A 70 0.15 -8.47 5.64
C PHE A 70 -0.06 -9.02 4.22
N LEU A 71 0.97 -9.66 3.64
CA LEU A 71 0.90 -10.14 2.27
C LEU A 71 -0.14 -11.26 2.11
N ASP A 72 -0.29 -12.11 3.12
CA ASP A 72 -1.25 -13.21 3.11
C ASP A 72 -2.68 -12.66 3.19
N ALA A 73 -2.91 -11.72 4.12
CA ALA A 73 -4.18 -10.99 4.23
C ALA A 73 -4.52 -10.26 2.92
N TYR A 74 -3.56 -9.53 2.33
CA TYR A 74 -3.74 -8.84 1.05
C TYR A 74 -4.07 -9.79 -0.11
N ARG A 75 -3.41 -10.96 -0.17
CA ARG A 75 -3.69 -11.98 -1.20
C ARG A 75 -5.11 -12.56 -1.06
N ARG A 76 -5.61 -12.69 0.18
CA ARG A 76 -6.97 -13.20 0.50
C ARG A 76 -8.06 -12.17 0.20
N VAL A 77 -7.92 -10.94 0.69
CA VAL A 77 -8.97 -9.91 0.60
C VAL A 77 -8.87 -9.02 -0.64
N GLY A 78 -7.70 -9.00 -1.28
CA GLY A 78 -7.41 -8.15 -2.43
C GLY A 78 -7.23 -6.67 -2.06
N ILE A 79 -7.12 -5.82 -3.08
CA ILE A 79 -6.81 -4.39 -2.92
C ILE A 79 -8.04 -3.52 -2.58
N ALA A 80 -9.25 -4.03 -2.84
CA ALA A 80 -10.49 -3.27 -2.72
C ALA A 80 -10.70 -2.60 -1.34
N PRO A 81 -10.62 -3.31 -0.20
CA PRO A 81 -10.87 -2.69 1.10
C PRO A 81 -9.83 -1.60 1.44
N PHE A 82 -8.58 -1.78 1.02
CA PHE A 82 -7.53 -0.77 1.19
C PHE A 82 -7.85 0.50 0.41
N LYS A 83 -8.28 0.37 -0.85
CA LYS A 83 -8.67 1.51 -1.68
C LYS A 83 -9.87 2.24 -1.13
N GLU A 84 -10.88 1.50 -0.69
CA GLU A 84 -12.09 2.09 -0.13
C GLU A 84 -11.76 2.97 1.07
N LYS A 85 -10.97 2.46 2.03
CA LYS A 85 -10.60 3.24 3.22
C LYS A 85 -9.67 4.41 2.93
N LEU A 86 -8.68 4.24 2.06
CA LEU A 86 -7.76 5.33 1.68
C LEU A 86 -8.43 6.52 0.99
N TYR A 87 -9.59 6.30 0.36
CA TYR A 87 -10.27 7.32 -0.41
C TYR A 87 -11.70 7.62 0.07
N ALA A 88 -12.11 7.07 1.22
CA ALA A 88 -13.45 7.21 1.80
C ALA A 88 -13.80 8.65 2.19
N ASP A 89 -12.80 9.48 2.52
CA ASP A 89 -12.99 10.85 3.01
C ASP A 89 -12.87 11.93 1.90
N ASN A 90 -13.30 11.63 0.67
CA ASN A 90 -13.43 12.67 -0.38
C ASN A 90 -14.87 13.17 -0.52
#